data_AF-A0A7Y8F3Q8-F1
#
_entry.id   AF-A0A7Y8F3Q8-F1
#
_cell.length_a   1.000
_cell.length_b   1.000
_cell.length_c   1.000
_cell.angle_alpha   90.00
_cell.angle_beta   90.00
_cell.angle_gamma   90.00
#
_symmetry.space_group_name_H-M   'P 1'
#
loop_
_entity.id
_entity.type
_entity.pdbx_description
1 polymer ?
#
loop_
_entity_poly.entity_id
_entity_poly.type
_entity_poly.pdbx_seq_one_letter_code
_entity_poly.pdbx_strand_id
1 'polypeptide(L)' 'DREYAAVAARFGQYASGAEKRVQEVTAANGSTVYRTTFTGMSRDRAVAFCNALKAAGRDCIVR' A
#
# COMPACT_ATOMS: atom_id res chain seq x y z
N ASP A 1 7.88 -11.74 -1.73
CA ASP A 1 7.53 -11.51 -0.32
C ASP A 1 8.34 -10.46 0.45
N ARG A 2 9.64 -10.26 0.19
CA ARG A 2 10.49 -9.29 0.92
C ARG A 2 9.94 -7.86 0.99
N GLU A 3 9.47 -7.32 -0.12
CA GLU A 3 8.95 -5.94 -0.18
C GLU A 3 7.65 -5.76 0.63
N TYR A 4 6.81 -6.79 0.67
CA TYR A 4 5.61 -6.80 1.52
C TYR A 4 5.99 -6.84 3.01
N ALA A 5 6.93 -7.70 3.39
CA ALA A 5 7.42 -7.77 4.77
C ALA A 5 7.96 -6.41 5.25
N ALA A 6 8.65 -5.66 4.39
CA ALA A 6 9.14 -4.32 4.69
C ALA A 6 8.02 -3.29 4.91
N VAL A 7 6.91 -3.37 4.15
CA VAL A 7 5.74 -2.51 4.33
C VAL A 7 4.96 -2.89 5.59
N ALA A 8 4.70 -4.19 5.79
CA ALA A 8 3.96 -4.68 6.96
C ALA A 8 4.69 -4.38 8.28
N ALA A 9 6.01 -4.57 8.33
CA ALA A 9 6.82 -4.26 9.51
C ALA A 9 6.82 -2.78 9.87
N ARG A 10 6.71 -1.89 8.87
CA ARG A 10 6.86 -0.44 9.06
C ARG A 10 5.53 0.30 9.17
N PHE A 11 4.44 -0.29 8.70
CA PHE A 11 3.12 0.34 8.63
C PHE A 11 1.99 -0.53 9.20
N GLY A 12 2.30 -1.60 9.93
CA GLY A 12 1.32 -2.53 10.51
C GLY A 12 0.22 -1.84 11.33
N GLN A 13 0.53 -0.74 12.01
CA GLN A 13 -0.43 0.08 12.75
C GLN A 13 -1.57 0.65 11.88
N TYR A 14 -1.32 0.89 10.58
CA TYR A 14 -2.31 1.41 9.65
C TYR A 14 -3.10 0.28 8.98
N ALA A 15 -2.47 -0.88 8.78
CA ALA A 15 -3.05 -2.06 8.13
C ALA A 15 -3.90 -2.95 9.06
N SER A 16 -3.88 -2.70 10.37
CA SER A 16 -4.68 -3.48 11.34
C SER A 16 -6.18 -3.39 11.05
N GLY A 17 -6.83 -4.54 10.83
CA GLY A 17 -8.25 -4.65 10.48
C GLY A 17 -8.60 -4.37 9.01
N ALA A 18 -7.62 -4.16 8.13
CA ALA A 18 -7.85 -4.01 6.70
C ALA A 18 -7.65 -5.33 5.95
N GLU A 19 -8.47 -5.59 4.92
CA GLU A 19 -8.21 -6.69 4.00
C GLU A 19 -7.11 -6.30 3.01
N LYS A 20 -6.27 -7.29 2.63
CA LYS A 20 -5.13 -7.09 1.73
C LYS A 20 -5.29 -7.90 0.45
N ARG A 21 -5.16 -7.24 -0.70
CA ARG A 21 -4.93 -7.90 -2.00
C ARG A 21 -3.63 -7.43 -2.62
N VAL A 22 -2.77 -8.37 -3.02
CA VAL A 22 -1.55 -8.10 -3.79
C VAL A 22 -1.82 -8.50 -5.25
N GLN A 23 -1.49 -7.62 -6.18
CA GLN A 23 -1.61 -7.85 -7.62
C GLN A 23 -0.29 -7.53 -8.30
N GLU A 24 0.13 -8.40 -9.21
CA GLU A 24 1.19 -8.11 -10.14
C GLU A 24 0.63 -7.21 -11.26
N VAL A 25 1.35 -6.13 -11.58
CA VAL A 25 0.96 -5.15 -12.60
C VAL A 25 2.19 -4.88 -13.48
N THR A 26 2.06 -5.09 -14.78
CA THR A 26 3.07 -4.62 -15.74
C THR A 26 2.88 -3.13 -15.94
N ALA A 27 3.88 -2.34 -15.56
CA ALA A 27 3.89 -0.90 -15.78
C ALA A 27 4.13 -0.58 -17.27
N ALA A 28 3.81 0.65 -17.69
CA ALA A 28 3.91 1.06 -19.10
C ALA A 28 5.35 1.00 -19.66
N ASN A 29 6.35 1.01 -18.79
CA ASN A 29 7.77 0.85 -19.13
C ASN A 29 8.22 -0.63 -19.21
N GLY A 30 7.29 -1.59 -19.11
CA GLY A 30 7.56 -3.02 -19.14
C GLY A 30 8.03 -3.63 -17.81
N SER A 31 8.21 -2.84 -16.75
CA SER A 31 8.61 -3.38 -15.44
C SER A 31 7.42 -4.01 -14.70
N THR A 32 7.66 -5.13 -14.02
CA THR A 32 6.69 -5.70 -13.09
C THR A 32 6.69 -4.93 -11.77
N VAL A 33 5.53 -4.39 -11.38
CA VAL A 33 5.31 -3.77 -10.07
C VAL A 33 4.23 -4.53 -9.29
N TYR A 34 4.38 -4.57 -7.97
CA TYR A 34 3.41 -5.21 -7.09
C TYR A 34 2.53 -4.16 -6.44
N ARG A 35 1.25 -4.15 -6.80
CA ARG A 35 0.24 -3.25 -6.22
C ARG A 35 -0.41 -3.92 -5.02
N THR A 36 -0.41 -3.24 -3.88
CA THR A 36 -1.17 -3.66 -2.69
C THR A 36 -2.39 -2.78 -2.51
N THR A 37 -3.56 -3.38 -2.35
CA THR A 37 -4.81 -2.68 -2.04
C THR A 37 -5.23 -3.00 -0.62
N PHE A 38 -5.56 -1.95 0.14
CA PHE A 38 -6.13 -2.05 1.48
C PHE A 38 -7.57 -1.54 1.43
N THR A 39 -8.51 -2.33 1.97
CA THR A 39 -9.94 -1.99 2.03
C THR A 39 -10.44 -1.98 3.48
N GLY A 40 -11.67 -1.51 3.72
CA GLY A 40 -12.28 -1.46 5.05
C GLY A 40 -11.83 -0.27 5.93
N MET A 41 -11.18 0.74 5.35
CA MET A 41 -10.81 1.97 6.04
C MET A 41 -11.82 3.09 5.78
N SER A 42 -12.03 3.97 6.77
CA SER A 42 -12.66 5.27 6.52
C SER A 42 -11.78 6.11 5.59
N ARG A 43 -12.39 7.09 4.90
CA ARG A 43 -11.68 7.96 3.95
C ARG A 43 -10.50 8.68 4.60
N ASP A 44 -10.70 9.27 5.78
CA ASP A 44 -9.65 10.01 6.49
C ASP A 44 -8.48 9.11 6.89
N ARG A 45 -8.78 7.88 7.35
CA ARG A 45 -7.77 6.89 7.67
C ARG A 45 -6.98 6.46 6.42
N ALA A 46 -7.65 6.26 5.30
CA ALA A 46 -7.00 5.93 4.03
C ALA A 46 -6.09 7.06 3.55
N VAL A 47 -6.51 8.32 3.68
CA VAL A 47 -5.69 9.50 3.34
C VAL A 47 -4.46 9.59 4.24
N ALA A 48 -4.63 9.47 5.56
CA ALA A 48 -3.51 9.53 6.50
C ALA A 48 -2.48 8.43 6.22
N PHE A 49 -2.93 7.20 5.97
CA PHE A 49 -2.06 6.09 5.61
C PHE A 49 -1.32 6.34 4.28
N CYS A 50 -2.04 6.85 3.27
CA CYS A 50 -1.45 7.15 1.97
C CYS A 50 -0.36 8.23 2.05
N ASN A 51 -0.56 9.26 2.89
CA ASN A 51 0.44 10.30 3.13
C ASN A 51 1.69 9.74 3.83
N ALA A 52 1.52 8.83 4.79
CA ALA A 52 2.65 8.17 5.44
C ALA A 52 3.49 7.32 4.46
N LEU A 53 2.84 6.62 3.52
CA LEU A 53 3.53 5.87 2.46
C LEU A 53 4.32 6.80 1.53
N LYS A 54 3.72 7.91 1.09
CA LYS A 54 4.39 8.91 0.25
C LYS A 54 5.60 9.53 0.94
N ALA A 55 5.47 9.89 2.21
CA ALA A 55 6.58 10.43 3.01
C ALA A 55 7.76 9.44 3.14
N ALA A 56 7.50 8.13 3.03
CA ALA A 56 8.52 7.10 3.01
C ALA A 56 9.04 6.76 1.59
N GLY A 57 8.71 7.58 0.58
CA GLY A 57 9.14 7.40 -0.80
C GLY A 57 8.40 6.29 -1.55
N ARG A 58 7.15 5.97 -1.16
CA ARG A 58 6.31 4.97 -1.84
C ARG A 58 5.19 5.61 -2.63
N ASP A 59 4.82 4.99 -3.73
CA ASP A 59 3.65 5.38 -4.51
C ASP A 59 2.35 4.93 -3.83
N CYS A 60 1.40 5.86 -3.68
CA CYS A 60 0.09 5.57 -3.12
C CYS A 60 -1.02 6.45 -3.71
N ILE A 61 -2.19 5.85 -3.91
CA ILE A 61 -3.44 6.50 -4.32
C ILE A 61 -4.60 6.04 -3.43
N VAL A 62 -5.55 6.95 -3.16
CA VAL A 62 -6.83 6.65 -2.49
C VAL A 62 -7.93 6.66 -3.55
N ARG A 63 -8.87 5.72 -3.49
CA ARG A 63 -10.00 5.58 -4.42
C ARG A 63 -11.30 5.48 -3.64
#